data_AF-A0AAF0MRE4-F1
#
_entry.id   AF-A0AAF0MRE4-F1
#
_cell.length_a   1.000
_cell.length_b   1.000
_cell.length_c   1.000
_cell.angle_alpha   90.00
_cell.angle_beta   90.00
_cell.angle_gamma   90.00
#
_symmetry.space_group_name_H-M   'P 1'
#
loop_
_entity.id
_entity.type
_entity.pdbx_description
1 polymer ?
#
loop_
_entity_poly.entity_id
_entity_poly.type
_entity_poly.pdbx_seq_one_letter_code
_entity_poly.pdbx_strand_id
1 'polypeptide(L)'
;MALNDFKIGANDTLRVIVRKLLNALDPDIDDSIISSFIRSSNGGGLSKDALRVLDDLCSNIKNGTDLDKEKQVHDIIIKNVNYRNTGNMEDHTAEGLLKNHYGVCDGISNLANEIFRRIGIKSYLATGDLLKSDGTTEPHGWNIVCISGIWFHLDITSDLGLTRNKNNLRYDYFNLSDSEIGVDHKNISANEKCLLSNRSYYSGPEYYCPTLDVFEQRWKKIIASGRNSIVVKLPETYASEDKIVDAIIDRALKVASSRGGFYTIQYSVNQPTDVIEVFVG
;
A
#
# COMPACT_ATOMS: atom_id res chain seq x y z
N MET A 1 -44.65 -26.62 14.39
CA MET A 1 -43.34 -26.05 14.77
C MET A 1 -42.55 -25.84 13.51
N ALA A 2 -42.54 -24.61 12.98
CA ALA A 2 -41.71 -24.24 11.85
C ALA A 2 -40.34 -23.80 12.39
N LEU A 3 -39.28 -24.41 11.86
CA LEU A 3 -37.89 -23.99 12.07
C LEU A 3 -37.72 -22.60 11.43
N ASN A 4 -37.48 -21.58 12.25
CA ASN A 4 -37.00 -20.29 11.79
C ASN A 4 -35.52 -20.42 11.45
N ASP A 5 -35.19 -20.38 10.16
CA ASP A 5 -33.84 -20.15 9.68
C ASP A 5 -33.35 -18.77 10.16
N PHE A 6 -32.45 -18.77 11.14
CA PHE A 6 -31.66 -17.59 11.49
C PHE A 6 -30.67 -17.32 10.34
N LYS A 7 -31.09 -16.51 9.37
CA LYS A 7 -30.17 -15.85 8.44
C LYS A 7 -29.34 -14.85 9.25
N ILE A 8 -28.17 -15.27 9.71
CA ILE A 8 -27.12 -14.38 10.21
C ILE A 8 -26.67 -13.55 9.00
N GLY A 9 -27.03 -12.27 8.98
CA GLY A 9 -26.65 -11.38 7.88
C GLY A 9 -25.14 -11.09 7.92
N ALA A 10 -24.54 -10.71 6.80
CA ALA A 10 -23.11 -10.33 6.73
C ALA A 10 -22.68 -9.30 7.80
N ASN A 11 -23.63 -8.47 8.27
CA ASN A 11 -23.44 -7.51 9.36
C ASN A 11 -23.23 -8.14 10.74
N ASP A 12 -23.84 -9.29 11.01
CA ASP A 12 -23.67 -10.00 12.27
C ASP A 12 -22.30 -10.68 12.32
N THR A 13 -21.79 -11.18 11.19
CA THR A 13 -20.44 -11.73 11.08
C THR A 13 -19.36 -10.65 11.27
N LEU A 14 -19.52 -9.48 10.65
CA LEU A 14 -18.60 -8.34 10.80
C LEU A 14 -18.53 -7.86 12.26
N ARG A 15 -19.69 -7.79 12.92
CA ARG A 15 -19.82 -7.47 14.35
C ARG A 15 -18.98 -8.36 15.24
N VAL A 16 -19.04 -9.67 15.01
CA VAL A 16 -18.28 -10.66 15.79
C VAL A 16 -16.77 -10.50 15.56
N ILE A 17 -16.35 -10.22 14.33
CA ILE A 17 -14.92 -10.08 13.97
C ILE A 17 -14.33 -8.79 14.56
N VAL A 18 -14.99 -7.64 14.32
CA VAL A 18 -14.55 -6.33 14.84
C VAL A 18 -14.49 -6.33 16.37
N ARG A 19 -15.48 -6.93 17.04
CA ARG A 19 -15.49 -7.06 18.50
C ARG A 19 -14.32 -7.90 19.01
N LYS A 20 -13.97 -9.00 18.32
CA LYS A 20 -12.81 -9.83 18.70
C LYS A 20 -11.49 -9.08 18.55
N LEU A 21 -11.33 -8.31 17.47
CA LEU A 21 -10.12 -7.53 17.21
C LEU A 21 -9.95 -6.37 18.19
N LEU A 22 -11.02 -5.60 18.43
CA LEU A 22 -10.98 -4.45 19.34
C LEU A 22 -10.82 -4.87 20.81
N ASN A 23 -11.47 -5.96 21.25
CA ASN A 23 -11.28 -6.49 22.61
C ASN A 23 -9.87 -7.06 22.84
N ALA A 24 -9.18 -7.50 21.78
CA ALA A 24 -7.79 -7.97 21.90
C ALA A 24 -6.80 -6.81 22.07
N LEU A 25 -7.17 -5.60 21.61
CA LEU A 25 -6.38 -4.38 21.71
C LEU A 25 -6.66 -3.62 23.01
N ASP A 26 -7.93 -3.56 23.42
CA ASP A 26 -8.37 -2.98 24.70
C ASP A 26 -9.57 -3.79 25.24
N PRO A 27 -9.39 -4.57 26.33
CA PRO A 27 -10.46 -5.39 26.90
C PRO A 27 -11.66 -4.58 27.42
N ASP A 28 -11.47 -3.29 27.71
CA ASP A 28 -12.47 -2.40 28.30
C ASP A 28 -13.12 -1.47 27.25
N ILE A 29 -12.93 -1.75 25.96
CA ILE A 29 -13.45 -0.92 24.89
C ILE A 29 -14.99 -0.88 24.88
N ASP A 30 -15.56 0.32 24.80
CA ASP A 30 -17.00 0.54 24.88
C ASP A 30 -17.74 -0.03 23.66
N ASP A 31 -18.87 -0.72 23.88
CA ASP A 31 -19.79 -1.22 22.84
C ASP A 31 -20.30 -0.08 21.91
N SER A 32 -20.27 1.17 22.37
CA SER A 32 -20.54 2.37 21.57
C SER A 32 -19.48 2.63 20.49
N ILE A 33 -18.21 2.32 20.76
CA ILE A 33 -17.06 2.42 19.85
C ILE A 33 -17.10 1.26 18.86
N ILE A 34 -17.41 0.04 19.31
CA ILE A 34 -17.64 -1.11 18.43
C ILE A 34 -18.78 -0.76 17.45
N SER A 35 -19.88 -0.19 17.95
CA SER A 35 -21.01 0.24 17.13
C SER A 35 -20.69 1.42 16.21
N SER A 36 -19.76 2.31 16.56
CA SER A 36 -19.31 3.38 15.66
C SER A 36 -18.40 2.83 14.55
N PHE A 37 -17.55 1.85 14.85
CA PHE A 37 -16.70 1.16 13.88
C PHE A 37 -17.52 0.30 12.92
N ILE A 38 -18.55 -0.39 13.42
CA ILE A 38 -19.50 -1.13 12.58
C ILE A 38 -20.35 -0.17 11.74
N ARG A 39 -20.65 1.03 12.26
CA ARG A 39 -21.29 2.08 11.47
C ARG A 39 -20.35 2.61 10.41
N SER A 40 -19.09 2.96 10.72
CA SER A 40 -18.14 3.44 9.72
C SER A 40 -17.89 2.40 8.61
N SER A 41 -17.76 1.12 8.98
CA SER A 41 -17.65 0.01 8.03
C SER A 41 -18.93 -0.33 7.28
N ASN A 42 -20.11 0.10 7.77
CA ASN A 42 -21.41 0.02 7.07
C ASN A 42 -21.91 1.36 6.53
N GLY A 43 -21.04 2.38 6.41
CA GLY A 43 -21.45 3.69 5.94
C GLY A 43 -22.29 4.47 6.96
N GLY A 44 -21.68 4.83 8.09
CA GLY A 44 -21.96 6.10 8.75
C GLY A 44 -21.61 7.15 7.70
N GLY A 45 -22.63 7.53 6.92
CA GLY A 45 -22.42 8.16 5.62
C GLY A 45 -21.48 9.35 5.74
N LEU A 46 -20.53 9.43 4.81
CA LEU A 46 -19.68 10.60 4.61
C LEU A 46 -20.54 11.86 4.65
N SER A 47 -20.06 12.91 5.34
CA SER A 47 -20.75 14.20 5.32
C SER A 47 -20.92 14.72 3.89
N LYS A 48 -21.88 15.63 3.68
CA LYS A 48 -22.11 16.25 2.35
C LYS A 48 -20.84 16.92 1.80
N ASP A 49 -20.03 17.51 2.68
CA ASP A 49 -18.79 18.16 2.29
C ASP A 49 -17.74 17.12 1.89
N ALA A 50 -17.58 16.03 2.66
CA ALA A 50 -16.70 14.92 2.30
C ALA A 50 -17.11 14.26 0.98
N LEU A 51 -18.42 14.05 0.75
CA LEU A 51 -18.94 13.54 -0.52
C LEU A 51 -18.58 14.45 -1.69
N ARG A 52 -18.69 15.77 -1.52
CA ARG A 52 -18.36 16.75 -2.56
C ARG A 52 -16.88 16.75 -2.91
N VAL A 53 -16.00 16.72 -1.90
CA VAL A 53 -14.55 16.62 -2.11
C VAL A 53 -14.20 15.31 -2.83
N LEU A 54 -14.83 14.20 -2.46
CA LEU A 54 -14.64 12.91 -3.14
C LEU A 54 -15.13 12.94 -4.58
N ASP A 55 -16.28 13.55 -4.86
CA ASP A 55 -16.81 13.70 -6.22
C ASP A 55 -15.85 14.52 -7.09
N ASP A 56 -15.36 15.65 -6.56
CA ASP A 56 -14.38 16.50 -7.23
C ASP A 56 -13.07 15.72 -7.47
N LEU A 57 -12.57 14.96 -6.49
CA LEU A 57 -11.39 14.11 -6.63
C LEU A 57 -11.57 13.07 -7.75
N CYS A 58 -12.70 12.36 -7.74
CA CYS A 58 -13.01 11.32 -8.72
C CYS A 58 -13.17 11.90 -10.13
N SER A 59 -13.73 13.10 -10.26
CA SER A 59 -13.89 13.78 -11.56
C SER A 59 -12.55 14.15 -12.22
N ASN A 60 -11.49 14.32 -11.42
CA ASN A 60 -10.14 14.61 -11.88
C ASN A 60 -9.34 13.36 -12.26
N ILE A 61 -9.85 12.16 -11.94
CA ILE A 61 -9.23 10.91 -12.40
C ILE A 61 -9.49 10.80 -13.91
N LYS A 62 -8.41 10.78 -14.67
CA LYS A 62 -8.48 10.69 -16.12
C LYS A 62 -9.01 9.33 -16.52
N ASN A 63 -9.88 9.32 -17.53
CA ASN A 63 -10.30 8.10 -18.19
C ASN A 63 -9.10 7.33 -18.74
N GLY A 64 -9.23 6.01 -18.80
CA GLY A 64 -8.16 5.09 -19.19
C GLY A 64 -8.56 3.66 -18.87
N THR A 65 -7.58 2.75 -18.88
CA THR A 65 -7.78 1.38 -18.39
C THR A 65 -8.02 1.38 -16.88
N ASP A 66 -8.56 0.30 -16.34
CA ASP A 66 -8.72 0.16 -14.88
C ASP A 66 -7.37 0.29 -14.17
N LEU A 67 -6.29 -0.21 -14.78
CA LEU A 67 -4.93 -0.08 -14.27
C LEU A 67 -4.45 1.38 -14.24
N ASP A 68 -4.72 2.15 -15.30
CA ASP A 68 -4.36 3.58 -15.34
C ASP A 68 -5.11 4.38 -14.26
N LYS A 69 -6.37 4.04 -14.02
CA LYS A 69 -7.19 4.67 -12.97
C LYS A 69 -6.70 4.27 -11.59
N GLU A 70 -6.43 2.99 -11.36
CA GLU A 70 -5.90 2.50 -10.08
C GLU A 70 -4.59 3.17 -9.71
N LYS A 71 -3.66 3.25 -10.68
CA LYS A 71 -2.41 3.97 -10.48
C LYS A 71 -2.66 5.43 -10.12
N GLN A 72 -3.62 6.11 -10.75
CA GLN A 72 -3.98 7.49 -10.38
C GLN A 72 -4.52 7.59 -8.96
N VAL A 73 -5.38 6.66 -8.51
CA VAL A 73 -5.88 6.61 -7.12
C VAL A 73 -4.72 6.47 -6.13
N HIS A 74 -3.84 5.51 -6.38
CA HIS A 74 -2.63 5.30 -5.58
C HIS A 74 -1.77 6.56 -5.51
N ASP A 75 -1.41 7.14 -6.66
CA ASP A 75 -0.58 8.35 -6.73
C ASP A 75 -1.20 9.53 -5.99
N ILE A 76 -2.51 9.74 -6.16
CA ILE A 76 -3.26 10.83 -5.52
C ILE A 76 -3.20 10.67 -4.00
N ILE A 77 -3.46 9.48 -3.48
CA ILE A 77 -3.46 9.25 -2.04
C ILE A 77 -2.04 9.44 -1.48
N ILE A 78 -1.03 8.82 -2.07
CA ILE A 78 0.34 8.95 -1.55
C ILE A 78 0.82 10.39 -1.61
N LYS A 79 0.50 11.17 -2.66
CA LYS A 79 0.93 12.57 -2.78
C LYS A 79 0.28 13.50 -1.75
N ASN A 80 -0.94 13.21 -1.32
CA ASN A 80 -1.75 14.13 -0.52
C ASN A 80 -2.00 13.69 0.92
N VAL A 81 -1.64 12.45 1.27
CA VAL A 81 -1.83 11.89 2.61
C VAL A 81 -0.48 11.56 3.24
N ASN A 82 -0.38 11.76 4.55
CA ASN A 82 0.73 11.30 5.38
C ASN A 82 0.26 10.24 6.38
N TYR A 83 1.10 9.24 6.63
CA TYR A 83 0.81 8.29 7.68
C TYR A 83 1.01 8.96 9.05
N ARG A 84 -0.02 8.95 9.89
CA ARG A 84 0.04 9.47 11.25
C ARG A 84 -1.04 8.82 12.11
N ASN A 85 -0.62 8.27 13.24
CA ASN A 85 -1.53 7.80 14.29
C ASN A 85 -1.49 8.80 15.45
N THR A 86 -2.60 9.50 15.67
CA THR A 86 -2.82 10.42 16.79
C THR A 86 -3.60 9.78 17.94
N GLY A 87 -4.05 8.53 17.76
CA GLY A 87 -4.94 7.81 18.67
C GLY A 87 -6.42 8.20 18.52
N ASN A 88 -6.76 9.07 17.57
CA ASN A 88 -8.13 9.52 17.36
C ASN A 88 -8.84 8.67 16.32
N MET A 89 -10.15 8.47 16.51
CA MET A 89 -10.98 7.72 15.56
C MET A 89 -10.97 8.33 14.15
N GLU A 90 -10.76 9.64 14.01
CA GLU A 90 -10.67 10.31 12.69
C GLU A 90 -9.55 9.71 11.83
N ASP A 91 -8.44 9.25 12.42
CA ASP A 91 -7.29 8.67 11.70
C ASP A 91 -7.66 7.38 10.94
N HIS A 92 -8.74 6.71 11.36
CA HIS A 92 -9.23 5.45 10.83
C HIS A 92 -10.39 5.62 9.82
N THR A 93 -10.70 6.85 9.40
CA THR A 93 -11.85 7.14 8.54
C THR A 93 -11.47 7.88 7.26
N ALA A 94 -12.14 7.55 6.15
CA ALA A 94 -11.96 8.27 4.88
C ALA A 94 -12.25 9.78 5.02
N GLU A 95 -13.29 10.15 5.79
CA GLU A 95 -13.62 11.56 6.06
C GLU A 95 -12.52 12.28 6.85
N GLY A 96 -11.98 11.64 7.88
CA GLY A 96 -10.84 12.17 8.63
C GLY A 96 -9.63 12.41 7.73
N LEU A 97 -9.30 11.47 6.83
CA LEU A 97 -8.23 11.66 5.86
C LEU A 97 -8.47 12.84 4.91
N LEU A 98 -9.69 12.99 4.38
CA LEU A 98 -10.03 14.09 3.48
C LEU A 98 -9.91 15.45 4.15
N LYS A 99 -10.23 15.52 5.45
CA LYS A 99 -10.18 16.74 6.26
C LYS A 99 -8.76 17.06 6.74
N ASN A 100 -8.05 16.04 7.22
CA ASN A 100 -6.80 16.21 7.97
C ASN A 100 -5.55 15.99 7.12
N HIS A 101 -5.67 15.33 5.96
CA HIS A 101 -4.55 14.93 5.10
C HIS A 101 -3.57 13.95 5.76
N TYR A 102 -4.02 13.24 6.80
CA TYR A 102 -3.28 12.17 7.45
C TYR A 102 -4.22 11.13 8.06
N GLY A 103 -3.67 9.95 8.34
CA GLY A 103 -4.32 8.88 9.08
C GLY A 103 -3.53 7.58 9.03
N VAL A 104 -4.20 6.46 9.32
CA VAL A 104 -3.59 5.11 9.39
C VAL A 104 -4.18 4.18 8.32
N CYS A 105 -3.76 2.90 8.34
CA CYS A 105 -4.09 1.90 7.34
C CYS A 105 -5.59 1.78 7.04
N ASP A 106 -6.44 1.75 8.07
CA ASP A 106 -7.90 1.72 7.91
C ASP A 106 -8.44 2.95 7.18
N GLY A 107 -7.99 4.15 7.56
CA GLY A 107 -8.45 5.38 6.93
C GLY A 107 -8.05 5.46 5.46
N ILE A 108 -6.82 5.07 5.15
CA ILE A 108 -6.25 5.05 3.79
C ILE A 108 -7.01 4.04 2.92
N SER A 109 -7.16 2.81 3.40
CA SER A 109 -7.82 1.74 2.64
C SER A 109 -9.32 1.99 2.46
N ASN A 110 -10.01 2.60 3.43
CA ASN A 110 -11.39 3.06 3.27
C ASN A 110 -11.51 4.17 2.23
N LEU A 111 -10.62 5.17 2.25
CA LEU A 111 -10.61 6.27 1.28
C LEU A 111 -10.42 5.73 -0.16
N ALA A 112 -9.44 4.85 -0.34
CA ALA A 112 -9.19 4.21 -1.63
C ALA A 112 -10.43 3.42 -2.10
N ASN A 113 -11.05 2.65 -1.22
CA ASN A 113 -12.25 1.86 -1.53
C ASN A 113 -13.44 2.74 -1.97
N GLU A 114 -13.65 3.89 -1.32
CA GLU A 114 -14.68 4.86 -1.73
C GLU A 114 -14.40 5.46 -3.11
N ILE A 115 -13.14 5.78 -3.41
CA ILE A 115 -12.75 6.29 -4.73
C ILE A 115 -12.96 5.21 -5.81
N PHE A 116 -12.49 3.98 -5.58
CA PHE A 116 -12.67 2.86 -6.51
C PHE A 116 -14.14 2.61 -6.84
N ARG A 117 -14.99 2.54 -5.81
CA ARG A 117 -16.43 2.38 -5.96
C ARG A 117 -17.05 3.45 -6.86
N ARG A 118 -16.61 4.70 -6.72
CA ARG A 118 -17.12 5.85 -7.49
C ARG A 118 -16.67 5.85 -8.94
N ILE A 119 -15.44 5.38 -9.22
CA ILE A 119 -14.91 5.29 -10.59
C ILE A 119 -15.21 3.95 -11.27
N GLY A 120 -16.03 3.09 -10.63
CA GLY A 120 -16.52 1.84 -11.19
C GLY A 120 -15.54 0.66 -11.12
N ILE A 121 -14.50 0.75 -10.28
CA ILE A 121 -13.57 -0.35 -10.01
C ILE A 121 -14.03 -1.09 -8.76
N LYS A 122 -14.16 -2.41 -8.83
CA LYS A 122 -14.50 -3.21 -7.65
C LYS A 122 -13.30 -3.31 -6.74
N SER A 123 -13.51 -3.04 -5.47
CA SER A 123 -12.50 -3.14 -4.42
C SER A 123 -13.14 -3.64 -3.13
N TYR A 124 -12.36 -4.35 -2.32
CA TYR A 124 -12.73 -4.80 -0.99
C TYR A 124 -11.63 -4.49 0.01
N LEU A 125 -12.00 -4.42 1.29
CA LEU A 125 -11.04 -4.35 2.38
C LEU A 125 -10.55 -5.76 2.73
N ALA A 126 -9.25 -5.89 2.87
CA ALA A 126 -8.59 -7.05 3.44
C ALA A 126 -7.96 -6.64 4.77
N THR A 127 -7.88 -7.58 5.70
CA THR A 127 -7.23 -7.38 7.00
C THR A 127 -6.29 -8.54 7.30
N GLY A 128 -5.27 -8.30 8.11
CA GLY A 128 -4.34 -9.32 8.56
C GLY A 128 -3.32 -8.72 9.52
N ASP A 129 -2.16 -9.35 9.61
CA ASP A 129 -1.05 -8.91 10.43
C ASP A 129 0.15 -8.55 9.53
N LEU A 130 0.69 -7.34 9.66
CA LEU A 130 1.91 -6.93 8.97
C LEU A 130 3.13 -7.28 9.82
N LEU A 131 4.01 -8.12 9.29
CA LEU A 131 5.30 -8.47 9.88
C LEU A 131 6.31 -7.33 9.66
N LYS A 132 6.80 -6.74 10.74
CA LYS A 132 7.83 -5.70 10.71
C LYS A 132 9.23 -6.29 10.65
N SER A 133 10.19 -5.45 10.27
CA SER A 133 11.61 -5.80 10.21
C SER A 133 12.21 -6.20 11.57
N ASP A 134 11.62 -5.76 12.68
CA ASP A 134 12.03 -6.15 14.04
C ASP A 134 11.42 -7.49 14.50
N GLY A 135 10.65 -8.15 13.63
CA GLY A 135 9.98 -9.42 13.91
C GLY A 135 8.65 -9.29 14.64
N THR A 136 8.22 -8.07 14.99
CA THR A 136 6.89 -7.85 15.56
C THR A 136 5.81 -7.85 14.48
N THR A 137 4.57 -8.12 14.87
CA THR A 137 3.41 -8.05 13.99
C THR A 137 2.45 -6.98 14.46
N GLU A 138 1.84 -6.24 13.53
CA GLU A 138 0.76 -5.30 13.83
C GLU A 138 -0.50 -5.60 13.01
N PRO A 139 -1.71 -5.39 13.57
CA PRO A 139 -2.93 -5.44 12.79
C PRO A 139 -2.87 -4.44 11.64
N HIS A 140 -3.26 -4.88 10.45
CA HIS A 140 -3.14 -4.08 9.24
C HIS A 140 -4.33 -4.28 8.30
N GLY A 141 -4.65 -3.24 7.54
CA GLY A 141 -5.79 -3.21 6.61
C GLY A 141 -5.41 -2.54 5.29
N TRP A 142 -5.78 -3.18 4.18
CA TRP A 142 -5.45 -2.73 2.81
C TRP A 142 -6.57 -3.12 1.82
N ASN A 143 -6.36 -2.88 0.52
CA ASN A 143 -7.36 -3.14 -0.52
C ASN A 143 -7.06 -4.40 -1.33
N ILE A 144 -8.11 -5.09 -1.77
CA ILE A 144 -8.06 -6.05 -2.88
C ILE A 144 -8.89 -5.47 -4.02
N VAL A 145 -8.25 -5.27 -5.18
CA VAL A 145 -8.81 -4.50 -6.29
C VAL A 145 -8.97 -5.38 -7.52
N CYS A 146 -10.11 -5.27 -8.21
CA CYS A 146 -10.40 -6.00 -9.44
C CYS A 146 -10.03 -5.16 -10.66
N ILE A 147 -8.96 -5.54 -11.34
CA ILE A 147 -8.52 -4.89 -12.56
C ILE A 147 -8.83 -5.83 -13.73
N SER A 148 -9.69 -5.40 -14.66
CA SER A 148 -10.09 -6.23 -15.82
C SER A 148 -10.56 -7.65 -15.46
N GLY A 149 -11.25 -7.83 -14.34
CA GLY A 149 -11.77 -9.13 -13.90
C GLY A 149 -10.80 -10.01 -13.10
N ILE A 150 -9.60 -9.53 -12.80
CA ILE A 150 -8.60 -10.24 -12.00
C ILE A 150 -8.37 -9.46 -10.71
N TRP A 151 -8.30 -10.17 -9.58
CA TRP A 151 -8.08 -9.59 -8.26
C TRP A 151 -6.59 -9.52 -7.91
N PHE A 152 -6.19 -8.42 -7.30
CA PHE A 152 -4.85 -8.19 -6.81
C PHE A 152 -4.87 -7.46 -5.47
N HIS A 153 -3.82 -7.64 -4.68
CA HIS A 153 -3.60 -6.85 -3.49
C HIS A 153 -3.02 -5.48 -3.84
N LEU A 154 -3.55 -4.44 -3.20
CA LEU A 154 -3.04 -3.08 -3.25
C LEU A 154 -2.93 -2.54 -1.82
N ASP A 155 -1.70 -2.36 -1.34
CA ASP A 155 -1.43 -1.72 -0.05
C ASP A 155 -0.76 -0.35 -0.21
N ILE A 156 -1.61 0.66 -0.37
CA ILE A 156 -1.21 2.07 -0.47
C ILE A 156 -0.52 2.54 0.81
N THR A 157 -0.82 1.94 1.97
CA THR A 157 -0.25 2.36 3.26
C THR A 157 1.22 1.98 3.35
N SER A 158 1.57 0.76 2.97
CA SER A 158 2.97 0.32 2.93
C SER A 158 3.78 1.09 1.90
N ASP A 159 3.21 1.32 0.70
CA ASP A 159 3.85 2.15 -0.33
C ASP A 159 4.03 3.62 0.09
N LEU A 160 3.07 4.16 0.85
CA LEU A 160 3.18 5.48 1.47
C LEU A 160 4.33 5.54 2.47
N GLY A 161 4.49 4.52 3.32
CA GLY A 161 5.57 4.42 4.30
C GLY A 161 6.95 4.32 3.67
N LEU A 162 7.05 3.67 2.51
CA LEU A 162 8.30 3.57 1.73
C LEU A 162 8.62 4.83 0.93
N THR A 163 7.62 5.62 0.56
CA THR A 163 7.80 6.84 -0.25
C THR A 163 8.42 7.98 0.56
N ARG A 164 9.73 8.18 0.40
CA ARG A 164 10.48 9.28 1.07
C ARG A 164 10.29 10.64 0.41
N ASN A 165 10.07 10.67 -0.90
CA ASN A 165 9.89 11.89 -1.69
C ASN A 165 8.63 11.75 -2.55
N LYS A 166 7.65 12.66 -2.41
CA LYS A 166 6.39 12.60 -3.15
C LYS A 166 6.55 12.79 -4.68
N ASN A 167 7.73 13.18 -5.15
CA ASN A 167 8.10 13.20 -6.57
C ASN A 167 8.64 11.84 -7.08
N ASN A 168 9.00 10.91 -6.18
CA ASN A 168 9.44 9.57 -6.49
C ASN A 168 8.66 8.56 -5.64
N LEU A 169 7.47 8.20 -6.11
CA LEU A 169 6.57 7.28 -5.40
C LEU A 169 7.08 5.85 -5.45
N ARG A 170 6.83 5.10 -4.38
CA ARG A 170 7.01 3.65 -4.30
C ARG A 170 5.70 2.93 -4.65
N TYR A 171 5.81 1.68 -5.10
CA TYR A 171 4.72 0.86 -5.68
C TYR A 171 4.98 -0.63 -5.38
N ASP A 172 5.65 -0.87 -4.27
CA ASP A 172 6.17 -2.17 -3.88
C ASP A 172 5.02 -3.15 -3.60
N TYR A 173 3.91 -2.64 -3.07
CA TYR A 173 2.69 -3.38 -2.77
C TYR A 173 1.55 -3.09 -3.75
N PHE A 174 1.90 -2.71 -4.98
CA PHE A 174 0.95 -2.42 -6.05
C PHE A 174 0.69 -3.66 -6.91
N ASN A 175 -0.55 -4.18 -6.84
CA ASN A 175 -1.05 -5.34 -7.59
C ASN A 175 -0.32 -6.67 -7.34
N LEU A 176 -0.06 -6.98 -6.07
CA LEU A 176 0.58 -8.23 -5.66
C LEU A 176 -0.39 -9.42 -5.67
N SER A 177 0.14 -10.61 -5.93
CA SER A 177 -0.53 -11.90 -5.69
C SER A 177 -0.58 -12.28 -4.21
N ASP A 178 -1.42 -13.26 -3.87
CA ASP A 178 -1.52 -13.90 -2.54
C ASP A 178 -0.12 -14.38 -2.07
N SER A 179 0.70 -14.92 -2.98
CA SER A 179 2.05 -15.39 -2.67
C SER A 179 3.04 -14.26 -2.42
N GLU A 180 2.96 -13.17 -3.19
CA GLU A 180 3.88 -12.04 -3.04
C GLU A 180 3.57 -11.25 -1.76
N ILE A 181 2.31 -10.89 -1.53
CA ILE A 181 1.95 -10.13 -0.33
C ILE A 181 2.07 -10.98 0.94
N GLY A 182 1.89 -12.30 0.81
CA GLY A 182 1.99 -13.25 1.91
C GLY A 182 3.39 -13.38 2.52
N VAL A 183 4.42 -12.72 1.96
CA VAL A 183 5.78 -12.69 2.51
C VAL A 183 5.82 -11.98 3.86
N ASP A 184 5.12 -10.85 4.00
CA ASP A 184 5.05 -10.05 5.24
C ASP A 184 3.62 -9.78 5.73
N HIS A 185 2.59 -9.92 4.88
CA HIS A 185 1.19 -9.88 5.32
C HIS A 185 0.72 -11.28 5.70
N LYS A 186 0.52 -11.51 6.99
CA LYS A 186 0.13 -12.80 7.58
C LYS A 186 -1.34 -12.80 7.98
N ASN A 187 -1.88 -13.99 8.21
CA ASN A 187 -3.25 -14.20 8.69
C ASN A 187 -4.32 -13.44 7.88
N ILE A 188 -4.11 -13.36 6.56
CA ILE A 188 -4.94 -12.58 5.65
C ILE A 188 -6.38 -13.11 5.68
N SER A 189 -7.31 -12.21 6.01
CA SER A 189 -8.75 -12.41 5.90
C SER A 189 -9.27 -11.67 4.67
N ALA A 190 -9.47 -12.42 3.59
CA ALA A 190 -9.99 -11.93 2.32
C ALA A 190 -10.84 -13.01 1.62
N ASN A 191 -11.90 -12.58 0.95
CA ASN A 191 -12.79 -13.49 0.21
C ASN A 191 -12.27 -13.81 -1.20
N GLU A 192 -11.62 -12.84 -1.84
CA GLU A 192 -11.12 -12.97 -3.21
C GLU A 192 -9.71 -13.58 -3.23
N LYS A 193 -9.36 -14.27 -4.31
CA LYS A 193 -8.05 -14.90 -4.51
C LYS A 193 -7.24 -14.15 -5.55
N CYS A 194 -6.04 -13.71 -5.18
CA CYS A 194 -5.15 -12.96 -6.06
C CYS A 194 -4.06 -13.90 -6.58
N LEU A 195 -4.35 -14.65 -7.65
CA LEU A 195 -3.47 -15.76 -8.08
C LEU A 195 -2.37 -15.35 -9.07
N LEU A 196 -2.43 -14.14 -9.63
CA LEU A 196 -1.53 -13.70 -10.69
C LEU A 196 -0.64 -12.56 -10.19
N SER A 197 0.63 -12.60 -10.59
CA SER A 197 1.64 -11.55 -10.32
C SER A 197 1.93 -10.69 -11.56
N ASN A 198 1.17 -10.86 -12.64
CA ASN A 198 1.43 -10.23 -13.94
C ASN A 198 1.14 -8.71 -13.98
N ARG A 199 0.75 -8.12 -12.85
CA ARG A 199 0.48 -6.69 -12.71
C ARG A 199 1.22 -6.04 -11.55
N SER A 200 2.05 -6.78 -10.82
CA SER A 200 2.96 -6.21 -9.83
C SER A 200 3.83 -5.15 -10.50
N TYR A 201 3.87 -3.93 -9.96
CA TYR A 201 4.43 -2.76 -10.66
C TYR A 201 5.89 -2.95 -11.10
N TYR A 202 6.72 -3.60 -10.27
CA TYR A 202 8.14 -3.82 -10.56
C TYR A 202 8.46 -5.18 -11.21
N SER A 203 7.46 -5.91 -11.71
CA SER A 203 7.67 -7.19 -12.41
C SER A 203 8.23 -7.02 -13.83
N GLY A 204 8.10 -5.83 -14.42
CA GLY A 204 8.55 -5.53 -15.77
C GLY A 204 10.09 -5.55 -15.92
N PRO A 205 10.61 -5.90 -17.12
CA PRO A 205 12.05 -5.95 -17.39
C PRO A 205 12.74 -4.60 -17.19
N GLU A 206 12.02 -3.49 -17.24
CA GLU A 206 12.51 -2.14 -16.99
C GLU A 206 12.90 -1.88 -15.53
N TYR A 207 12.31 -2.62 -14.59
CA TYR A 207 12.57 -2.50 -13.15
C TYR A 207 13.44 -3.64 -12.63
N TYR A 208 13.25 -4.84 -13.17
CA TYR A 208 13.98 -6.03 -12.71
C TYR A 208 15.48 -5.96 -13.07
N CYS A 209 16.34 -6.12 -12.07
CA CYS A 209 17.79 -6.06 -12.17
C CYS A 209 18.39 -7.41 -11.75
N PRO A 210 18.57 -8.37 -12.68
CA PRO A 210 19.01 -9.72 -12.34
C PRO A 210 20.47 -9.79 -11.88
N THR A 211 21.29 -8.77 -12.19
CA THR A 211 22.70 -8.74 -11.82
C THR A 211 23.15 -7.33 -11.46
N LEU A 212 24.24 -7.24 -10.70
CA LEU A 212 24.87 -5.97 -10.35
C LEU A 212 25.37 -5.20 -11.59
N ASP A 213 25.73 -5.90 -12.68
CA ASP A 213 26.16 -5.25 -13.92
C ASP A 213 24.98 -4.58 -14.64
N VAL A 214 23.79 -5.20 -14.62
CA VAL A 214 22.57 -4.58 -15.14
C VAL A 214 22.22 -3.34 -14.31
N PHE A 215 22.31 -3.44 -12.98
CA PHE A 215 22.12 -2.28 -12.10
C PHE A 215 23.09 -1.15 -12.45
N GLU A 216 24.39 -1.41 -12.54
CA GLU A 216 25.40 -0.39 -12.82
C GLU A 216 25.17 0.29 -14.18
N GLN A 217 24.79 -0.46 -15.21
CA GLN A 217 24.45 0.08 -16.53
C GLN A 217 23.24 1.00 -16.47
N ARG A 218 22.19 0.64 -15.74
CA ARG A 218 21.00 1.50 -15.56
C ARG A 218 21.33 2.74 -14.76
N TRP A 219 22.08 2.58 -13.66
CA TRP A 219 22.50 3.69 -12.83
C TRP A 219 23.33 4.71 -13.59
N LYS A 220 24.28 4.29 -14.44
CA LYS A 220 25.01 5.19 -15.35
C LYS A 220 24.07 6.03 -16.23
N LYS A 221 23.01 5.43 -16.79
CA LYS A 221 22.01 6.14 -17.61
C LYS A 221 21.18 7.13 -16.79
N ILE A 222 20.78 6.75 -15.57
CA ILE A 222 20.04 7.61 -14.63
C ILE A 222 20.84 8.87 -14.34
N ILE A 223 22.08 8.69 -13.89
CA ILE A 223 22.98 9.79 -13.54
C ILE A 223 23.29 10.67 -14.76
N ALA A 224 23.54 10.07 -15.93
CA ALA A 224 23.77 10.82 -17.17
C ALA A 224 22.55 11.65 -17.59
N SER A 225 21.32 11.20 -17.27
CA SER A 225 20.08 11.95 -17.52
C SER A 225 19.82 13.10 -16.55
N GLY A 226 20.69 13.32 -15.56
CA GLY A 226 20.51 14.33 -14.51
C GLY A 226 19.54 13.92 -13.40
N ARG A 227 19.02 12.68 -13.45
CA ARG A 227 18.25 12.09 -12.36
C ARG A 227 19.18 11.61 -11.25
N ASN A 228 18.68 11.62 -10.03
CA ASN A 228 19.44 11.30 -8.83
C ASN A 228 18.93 10.05 -8.10
N SER A 229 17.92 9.36 -8.62
CA SER A 229 17.37 8.15 -8.02
C SER A 229 17.01 7.08 -9.04
N ILE A 230 17.06 5.83 -8.60
CA ILE A 230 16.57 4.66 -9.33
C ILE A 230 15.87 3.72 -8.35
N VAL A 231 14.74 3.15 -8.77
CA VAL A 231 14.07 2.03 -8.08
C VAL A 231 14.22 0.79 -8.95
N VAL A 232 14.66 -0.32 -8.36
CA VAL A 232 14.85 -1.59 -9.06
C VAL A 232 14.36 -2.76 -8.21
N LYS A 233 13.86 -3.80 -8.85
CA LYS A 233 13.56 -5.09 -8.21
C LYS A 233 14.74 -6.03 -8.39
N LEU A 234 15.17 -6.66 -7.32
CA LEU A 234 16.28 -7.62 -7.28
C LEU A 234 15.74 -9.06 -7.39
N PRO A 235 16.59 -10.06 -7.68
CA PRO A 235 16.24 -11.46 -7.51
C PRO A 235 15.82 -11.78 -6.07
N GLU A 236 14.93 -12.76 -5.89
CA GLU A 236 14.26 -13.14 -4.61
C GLU A 236 15.20 -13.59 -3.47
N THR A 237 16.52 -13.56 -3.67
CA THR A 237 17.53 -13.87 -2.65
C THR A 237 18.41 -12.68 -2.31
N TYR A 238 18.24 -11.53 -2.97
CA TYR A 238 19.23 -10.45 -2.96
C TYR A 238 18.91 -9.38 -1.92
N ALA A 239 17.65 -9.03 -1.70
CA ALA A 239 17.32 -7.98 -0.73
C ALA A 239 17.50 -8.43 0.72
N SER A 240 17.56 -9.74 0.97
CA SER A 240 17.84 -10.35 2.27
C SER A 240 19.34 -10.49 2.58
N GLU A 241 20.22 -10.22 1.60
CA GLU A 241 21.68 -10.31 1.77
C GLU A 241 22.32 -8.92 1.84
N ASP A 242 22.71 -8.49 3.05
CA ASP A 242 23.38 -7.19 3.29
C ASP A 242 24.57 -6.95 2.33
N LYS A 243 25.34 -8.00 2.03
CA LYS A 243 26.49 -7.95 1.12
C LYS A 243 26.13 -7.50 -0.29
N ILE A 244 24.93 -7.83 -0.77
CA ILE A 244 24.47 -7.46 -2.11
C ILE A 244 24.05 -6.00 -2.11
N VAL A 245 23.36 -5.55 -1.06
CA VAL A 245 23.02 -4.14 -0.87
C VAL A 245 24.29 -3.29 -0.79
N ASP A 246 25.29 -3.71 -0.02
CA ASP A 246 26.60 -3.05 0.03
C ASP A 246 27.26 -2.97 -1.34
N ALA A 247 27.26 -4.06 -2.12
CA ALA A 247 27.82 -4.08 -3.46
C ALA A 247 27.08 -3.16 -4.44
N ILE A 248 25.76 -3.01 -4.29
CA ILE A 248 24.94 -2.05 -5.05
C ILE A 248 25.37 -0.62 -4.69
N ILE A 249 25.51 -0.31 -3.41
CA ILE A 249 25.91 1.02 -2.91
C ILE A 249 27.32 1.38 -3.39
N ASP A 250 28.28 0.46 -3.28
CA ASP A 250 29.66 0.67 -3.74
C ASP A 250 29.72 0.98 -5.24
N ARG A 251 28.96 0.23 -6.06
CA ARG A 251 28.86 0.48 -7.50
C ARG A 251 28.19 1.82 -7.77
N ALA A 252 27.14 2.16 -7.03
CA ALA A 252 26.43 3.42 -7.18
C ALA A 252 27.37 4.62 -6.89
N LEU A 253 28.13 4.54 -5.80
CA LEU A 253 29.09 5.56 -5.38
C LEU A 253 30.25 5.69 -6.38
N LYS A 254 30.77 4.57 -6.88
CA LYS A 254 31.83 4.55 -7.90
C LYS A 254 31.39 5.26 -9.19
N VAL A 255 30.16 4.98 -9.65
CA VAL A 255 29.60 5.64 -10.84
C VAL A 255 29.40 7.14 -10.61
N ALA A 256 28.84 7.54 -9.46
CA ALA A 256 28.64 8.95 -9.15
C ALA A 256 29.98 9.71 -9.08
N SER A 257 30.93 9.19 -8.31
CA SER A 257 32.25 9.79 -8.10
C SER A 257 33.07 9.92 -9.38
N SER A 258 32.81 9.09 -10.41
CA SER A 258 33.47 9.20 -11.71
C SER A 258 33.20 10.52 -12.44
N ARG A 259 32.20 11.30 -12.01
CA ARG A 259 31.88 12.64 -12.53
C ARG A 259 32.64 13.77 -11.84
N GLY A 260 33.46 13.45 -10.83
CA GLY A 260 34.13 14.41 -9.97
C GLY A 260 33.18 14.99 -8.91
N GLY A 261 33.74 15.35 -7.75
CA GLY A 261 32.99 15.83 -6.59
C GLY A 261 32.82 14.80 -5.48
N PHE A 262 32.19 15.22 -4.39
CA PHE A 262 31.82 14.37 -3.26
C PHE A 262 30.33 14.04 -3.38
N TYR A 263 30.01 12.75 -3.29
CA TYR A 263 28.64 12.25 -3.38
C TYR A 263 28.33 11.40 -2.16
N THR A 264 27.07 11.41 -1.77
CA THR A 264 26.53 10.49 -0.78
C THR A 264 25.54 9.55 -1.45
N ILE A 265 25.60 8.26 -1.11
CA ILE A 265 24.57 7.31 -1.53
C ILE A 265 23.64 7.06 -0.35
N GLN A 266 22.34 7.22 -0.60
CA GLN A 266 21.29 6.80 0.32
C GLN A 266 20.47 5.71 -0.36
N TYR A 267 19.83 4.86 0.44
CA TYR A 267 18.98 3.82 -0.09
C TYR A 267 17.77 3.55 0.81
N SER A 268 16.80 2.84 0.26
CA SER A 268 15.67 2.24 0.96
C SER A 268 15.41 0.87 0.34
N VAL A 269 15.53 -0.19 1.14
CA VAL A 269 15.24 -1.57 0.72
C VAL A 269 13.93 -1.98 1.36
N ASN A 270 13.05 -2.59 0.56
CA ASN A 270 11.90 -3.34 1.04
C ASN A 270 12.17 -4.84 0.78
N GLN A 271 12.66 -5.55 1.80
CA GLN A 271 13.07 -6.95 1.66
C GLN A 271 11.91 -7.87 1.25
N PRO A 272 10.69 -7.75 1.79
CA PRO A 272 9.57 -8.60 1.40
C PRO A 272 9.22 -8.61 -0.10
N THR A 273 9.57 -7.55 -0.83
CA THR A 273 9.26 -7.40 -2.27
C THR A 273 10.51 -7.37 -3.15
N ASP A 274 11.69 -7.50 -2.54
CA ASP A 274 13.01 -7.38 -3.15
C ASP A 274 13.25 -6.06 -3.91
N VAL A 275 12.60 -4.98 -3.51
CA VAL A 275 12.73 -3.68 -4.16
C VAL A 275 13.73 -2.81 -3.41
N ILE A 276 14.68 -2.22 -4.14
CA ILE A 276 15.61 -1.22 -3.62
C ILE A 276 15.47 0.08 -4.40
N GLU A 277 15.40 1.16 -3.64
CA GLU A 277 15.56 2.52 -4.13
C GLU A 277 16.94 3.04 -3.75
N VAL A 278 17.70 3.50 -4.73
CA VAL A 278 19.05 4.07 -4.55
C VAL A 278 19.04 5.52 -4.99
N PHE A 279 19.64 6.38 -4.18
CA PHE A 279 19.72 7.83 -4.40
C PHE A 279 21.16 8.31 -4.30
N VAL A 280 21.48 9.33 -5.09
CA VAL A 280 22.68 10.14 -4.92
C VAL A 280 22.33 11.55 -4.48
N GLY A 281 23.05 12.04 -3.48
CA GLY A 281 23.05 13.43 -3.01
C GLY A 281 24.41 14.08 -3.17
#